data_AF-A0A352WXM2-F1
#
_entry.id   AF-A0A352WXM2-F1
#
_cell.length_a   1.000
_cell.length_b   1.000
_cell.length_c   1.000
_cell.angle_alpha   90.00
_cell.angle_beta   90.00
_cell.angle_gamma   90.00
#
_symmetry.space_group_name_H-M   'P 1'
#
loop_
_entity.id
_entity.type
_entity.pdbx_description
1 polymer ?
#
loop_
_entity_poly.entity_id
_entity_poly.type
_entity_poly.pdbx_seq_one_letter_code
_entity_poly.pdbx_strand_id
1 'polypeptide(L)'
;MKIILSVSILFLSFVVSAFPSSNNILQDKRREANPAYYAALAKKLGADDYGMKNFVLVILKTGPNSTGDKVFIAECFRGHMNNINRLEKEASKIWKEQP
;
A
#
# COMPACT_ATOMS: atom_id res chain seq x y z
N MET A 1 56.69 20.10 21.09
CA MET A 1 55.28 20.32 20.71
C MET A 1 54.88 19.65 19.40
N LYS A 2 55.67 19.75 18.31
CA LYS A 2 55.32 19.19 16.99
C LYS A 2 55.09 17.66 16.98
N ILE A 3 55.89 16.89 17.72
CA ILE A 3 55.78 15.42 17.77
C ILE A 3 54.53 14.95 18.54
N ILE A 4 54.18 15.63 19.63
CA ILE A 4 52.99 15.31 20.46
C ILE A 4 51.70 15.60 19.67
N LEU A 5 51.68 16.67 18.87
CA LEU A 5 50.58 16.99 17.95
C LEU A 5 50.44 15.94 16.83
N SER A 6 51.54 15.46 16.25
CA SER A 6 51.50 14.43 15.20
C SER A 6 51.06 13.05 15.71
N VAL A 7 51.45 12.65 16.92
CA VAL A 7 51.03 11.37 17.52
C VAL A 7 49.54 11.40 17.88
N SER A 8 49.03 12.55 18.35
CA SER A 8 47.61 12.71 18.66
C SER A 8 46.72 12.72 17.40
N ILE A 9 47.20 13.30 16.29
CA ILE A 9 46.53 13.25 14.98
C ILE A 9 46.49 11.83 14.43
N LEU A 10 47.58 11.06 14.54
CA LEU A 10 47.62 9.67 14.07
C LEU A 10 46.70 8.75 14.89
N PHE A 11 46.61 8.97 16.20
CA PHE A 11 45.69 8.23 17.08
C PHE A 11 44.23 8.55 16.77
N LEU A 12 43.91 9.81 16.44
CA LEU A 12 42.56 10.22 16.08
C LEU A 12 42.11 9.61 14.73
N SER A 13 43.02 9.46 13.76
CA SER A 13 42.72 8.77 12.50
C SER A 13 42.51 7.25 12.65
N PHE A 14 43.14 6.60 13.62
CA PHE A 14 42.97 5.15 13.86
C PHE A 14 41.61 4.82 14.48
N VAL A 15 41.08 5.71 15.32
CA VAL A 15 39.78 5.52 16.01
C VAL A 15 38.59 5.65 15.05
N VAL A 16 38.68 6.48 14.01
CA VAL A 16 37.59 6.64 13.01
C VAL A 16 37.38 5.40 12.15
N SER A 17 38.43 4.61 11.87
CA SER A 17 38.32 3.37 11.08
C SER A 17 37.80 2.16 11.86
N ALA A 18 37.73 2.23 13.19
CA ALA A 18 37.25 1.14 14.06
C ALA A 18 35.75 1.19 14.34
N PHE A 19 35.05 2.24 13.89
CA PHE A 19 33.59 2.24 13.85
C PHE A 19 33.16 1.69 12.50
N PRO A 20 32.68 0.44 12.40
CA PRO A 20 31.93 0.04 11.23
C PRO A 20 30.78 1.04 11.12
N SER A 21 30.75 1.81 10.04
CA SER A 21 29.53 2.54 9.69
C SER A 21 28.48 1.45 9.48
N SER A 22 27.67 1.23 10.52
CA SER A 22 26.40 0.54 10.41
C SER A 22 25.50 1.45 9.59
N ASN A 23 25.83 1.61 8.30
CA ASN A 23 24.82 1.76 7.27
C ASN A 23 24.06 0.45 7.32
N ASN A 24 23.16 0.38 8.31
CA ASN A 24 22.15 -0.64 8.40
C ASN A 24 21.57 -0.67 7.01
N ILE A 25 21.68 -1.86 6.43
CA ILE A 25 20.97 -2.33 5.26
C ILE A 25 19.49 -2.26 5.62
N LEU A 26 18.98 -1.04 5.70
CA LEU A 26 17.62 -0.71 5.34
C LEU A 26 17.73 -0.47 3.84
N GLN A 27 18.11 -1.53 3.13
CA GLN A 27 17.76 -1.68 1.75
C GLN A 27 16.24 -1.67 1.79
N ASP A 28 15.69 -0.49 1.51
CA ASP A 28 14.28 -0.21 1.44
C ASP A 28 13.69 -1.22 0.46
N LYS A 29 13.20 -2.36 0.98
CA LYS A 29 12.47 -3.38 0.25
C LYS A 29 11.18 -2.83 -0.38
N ARG A 30 10.89 -1.52 -0.27
CA ARG A 30 9.81 -0.86 -0.99
C ARG A 30 10.14 -0.55 -2.46
N ARG A 31 11.34 -0.87 -2.96
CA ARG A 31 11.70 -0.71 -4.37
C ARG A 31 11.95 -2.01 -5.13
N GLU A 32 11.44 -3.15 -4.64
CA GLU A 32 11.19 -4.25 -5.56
C GLU A 32 9.95 -3.86 -6.38
N ALA A 33 10.15 -3.47 -7.64
CA ALA A 33 9.05 -3.22 -8.56
C ALA A 33 8.16 -4.47 -8.58
N ASN A 34 6.89 -4.32 -8.20
CA ASN A 34 5.95 -5.43 -8.25
C ASN A 34 5.96 -5.97 -9.69
N PRO A 35 6.38 -7.23 -9.92
CA PRO A 35 6.47 -7.78 -11.28
C PRO A 35 5.10 -7.87 -11.97
N ALA A 36 4.00 -7.76 -11.21
CA ALA A 36 2.64 -7.69 -11.71
C ALA A 36 2.07 -6.25 -11.81
N TYR A 37 2.89 -5.20 -11.62
CA TYR A 37 2.44 -3.82 -11.76
C TYR A 37 2.28 -3.43 -13.24
N TYR A 38 1.06 -3.07 -13.61
CA TYR A 38 0.73 -2.65 -14.98
C TYR A 38 0.42 -1.14 -15.03
N ALA A 39 1.43 -0.34 -15.36
CA ALA A 39 1.39 1.13 -15.27
C ALA A 39 0.28 1.78 -16.13
N ALA A 40 0.06 1.30 -17.35
CA ALA A 40 -0.93 1.88 -18.26
C ALA A 40 -2.38 1.66 -17.77
N LEU A 41 -2.65 0.50 -17.17
CA LEU A 41 -3.92 0.15 -16.55
C LEU A 41 -4.12 0.92 -15.25
N ALA A 42 -3.09 1.02 -14.41
CA ALA A 42 -3.11 1.83 -13.20
C ALA A 42 -3.50 3.28 -13.55
N LYS A 43 -2.86 3.88 -14.56
CA LYS A 43 -3.20 5.22 -15.05
C LYS A 43 -4.62 5.30 -15.61
N LYS A 44 -5.05 4.32 -16.40
CA LYS A 44 -6.41 4.26 -17.00
C LYS A 44 -7.50 4.18 -15.93
N LEU A 45 -7.26 3.46 -14.84
CA LEU A 45 -8.22 3.25 -13.76
C LEU A 45 -8.13 4.30 -12.65
N GLY A 46 -7.19 5.25 -12.75
CA GLY A 46 -6.96 6.27 -11.71
C GLY A 46 -6.44 5.67 -10.41
N ALA A 47 -5.61 4.64 -10.50
CA ALA A 47 -4.94 4.05 -9.36
C ALA A 47 -3.80 4.95 -8.84
N ASP A 48 -3.43 4.73 -7.57
CA ASP A 48 -2.28 5.36 -6.93
C ASP A 48 -0.93 4.79 -7.44
N ASP A 49 0.18 5.28 -6.88
CA ASP A 49 1.54 4.86 -7.23
C ASP A 49 1.81 3.37 -6.97
N TYR A 50 0.99 2.73 -6.13
CA TYR A 50 1.05 1.30 -5.84
C TYR A 50 0.15 0.48 -6.77
N GLY A 51 -0.63 1.11 -7.65
CA GLY A 51 -1.56 0.45 -8.55
C GLY A 51 -2.89 0.08 -7.89
N MET A 52 -3.23 0.69 -6.75
CA MET A 52 -4.49 0.48 -6.04
C MET A 52 -5.50 1.60 -6.30
N LYS A 53 -6.80 1.25 -6.32
CA LYS A 53 -7.88 2.23 -6.37
C LYS A 53 -8.21 2.69 -4.95
N ASN A 54 -8.62 3.94 -4.77
CA ASN A 54 -9.08 4.43 -3.47
C ASN A 54 -10.31 3.65 -2.98
N PHE A 55 -10.28 3.21 -1.73
CA PHE A 55 -11.40 2.56 -1.05
C PHE A 55 -11.98 3.48 0.02
N VAL A 56 -13.30 3.44 0.17
CA VAL A 56 -14.01 4.11 1.26
C VAL A 56 -14.45 3.04 2.25
N LEU A 57 -13.99 3.14 3.49
CA LEU A 57 -14.49 2.31 4.59
C LEU A 57 -15.84 2.85 5.03
N VAL A 58 -16.87 2.02 4.93
CA VAL A 58 -18.23 2.35 5.37
C VAL A 58 -18.57 1.48 6.58
N ILE A 59 -18.88 2.13 7.70
CA ILE A 59 -19.40 1.49 8.90
C ILE A 59 -20.85 1.92 9.06
N LEU A 60 -21.77 0.95 9.08
CA LEU A 60 -23.19 1.24 9.26
C LEU A 60 -23.48 1.47 10.75
N LYS A 61 -24.18 2.57 11.05
CA LYS A 61 -24.78 2.84 12.36
C LYS A 61 -26.26 2.51 12.32
N THR A 62 -26.77 1.88 13.38
CA THR A 62 -28.20 1.64 13.54
C THR A 62 -28.97 2.95 13.48
N GLY A 63 -29.92 3.05 12.55
CA GLY A 63 -30.84 4.17 12.40
C GLY A 63 -32.19 3.92 13.09
N PRO A 64 -33.14 4.87 13.01
CA PRO A 64 -34.46 4.76 13.64
C PRO A 64 -35.40 3.75 12.95
N ASN A 65 -35.00 3.20 11.80
CA ASN A 65 -35.79 2.22 11.07
C ASN A 65 -35.86 0.90 11.85
N SER A 66 -37.06 0.57 12.33
CA SER A 66 -37.35 -0.65 13.09
C SER A 66 -38.28 -1.61 12.34
N THR A 67 -38.36 -1.52 11.02
CA THR A 67 -39.18 -2.41 10.19
C THR A 67 -38.82 -3.87 10.44
N GLY A 68 -39.81 -4.69 10.81
CA GLY A 68 -39.69 -6.14 11.00
C GLY A 68 -40.15 -6.97 9.81
N ASP A 69 -40.53 -6.33 8.69
CA ASP A 69 -40.97 -7.02 7.48
C ASP A 69 -39.80 -7.78 6.84
N LYS A 70 -39.85 -9.11 6.98
CA LYS A 70 -38.82 -10.02 6.49
C LYS A 70 -38.71 -10.01 4.97
N VAL A 71 -39.82 -9.79 4.25
CA VAL A 71 -39.82 -9.78 2.78
C VAL A 71 -39.05 -8.56 2.30
N PHE A 72 -39.41 -7.38 2.81
CA PHE A 72 -38.71 -6.13 2.50
C PHE A 72 -37.21 -6.20 2.82
N ILE A 73 -36.85 -6.73 4.00
CA ILE A 73 -35.44 -6.90 4.39
C ILE A 73 -34.70 -7.79 3.40
N ALA A 74 -35.28 -8.95 3.04
CA ALA A 74 -34.67 -9.88 2.08
C ALA A 74 -34.48 -9.22 0.70
N GLU A 75 -35.42 -8.37 0.27
CA GLU A 75 -35.29 -7.61 -0.97
C GLU A 75 -34.14 -6.61 -0.93
N CYS A 76 -33.96 -5.89 0.17
CA CYS A 76 -32.83 -4.97 0.35
C CYS A 76 -31.48 -5.71 0.26
N PHE A 77 -31.33 -6.83 0.96
CA PHE A 77 -30.10 -7.64 0.91
C PHE A 77 -29.84 -8.20 -0.48
N ARG A 78 -30.88 -8.71 -1.16
CA ARG A 78 -30.77 -9.17 -2.55
C ARG A 78 -30.32 -8.04 -3.47
N GLY A 79 -30.88 -6.84 -3.33
CA GLY A 79 -30.47 -5.66 -4.08
C GLY A 79 -28.99 -5.32 -3.87
N HIS A 80 -28.52 -5.37 -2.62
CA HIS A 80 -27.12 -5.15 -2.28
C HIS A 80 -26.19 -6.19 -2.92
N MET A 81 -26.52 -7.48 -2.81
CA MET A 81 -25.74 -8.56 -3.42
C MET A 81 -25.73 -8.47 -4.96
N ASN A 82 -26.86 -8.12 -5.57
CA ASN A 82 -26.93 -7.92 -7.02
C ASN A 82 -25.98 -6.80 -7.49
N ASN A 83 -25.89 -5.70 -6.73
CA ASN A 83 -24.96 -4.62 -7.05
C ASN A 83 -23.49 -5.07 -6.92
N ILE A 84 -23.15 -5.84 -5.87
CA ILE A 84 -21.80 -6.41 -5.70
C ILE A 84 -21.45 -7.32 -6.89
N ASN A 85 -22.36 -8.24 -7.27
CA ASN A 85 -22.15 -9.14 -8.40
C ASN A 85 -22.02 -8.40 -9.74
N ARG A 86 -22.74 -7.29 -9.93
CA ARG A 86 -22.59 -6.44 -11.11
C ARG A 86 -21.17 -5.82 -11.15
N LEU A 87 -20.71 -5.25 -10.05
CA LEU A 87 -19.39 -4.63 -9.95
C LEU A 87 -18.26 -5.65 -10.12
N GLU A 88 -18.40 -6.86 -9.56
CA GLU A 88 -17.45 -7.95 -9.76
C GLU A 88 -17.32 -8.33 -11.24
N LYS A 89 -18.45 -8.52 -11.94
CA LYS A 89 -18.45 -8.85 -13.37
C LYS A 89 -17.81 -7.74 -14.21
N GLU A 90 -18.11 -6.48 -13.91
CA GLU A 90 -17.49 -5.32 -14.57
C GLU A 90 -15.97 -5.30 -14.35
N ALA A 91 -15.51 -5.52 -13.11
CA ALA A 91 -14.09 -5.62 -12.81
C ALA A 91 -13.43 -6.81 -13.54
N SER A 92 -14.06 -7.99 -13.53
CA SER A 92 -13.58 -9.20 -14.19
C SER A 92 -13.40 -9.01 -15.70
N LYS A 93 -14.30 -8.26 -16.36
CA LYS A 93 -14.16 -7.90 -17.78
C LYS A 93 -12.93 -7.03 -18.02
N ILE A 94 -12.74 -5.99 -17.20
CA ILE A 94 -11.56 -5.10 -17.28
C ILE A 94 -10.28 -5.92 -17.21
N TRP A 95 -10.19 -6.91 -16.31
CA TRP A 95 -9.01 -7.77 -16.19
C TRP A 95 -8.79 -8.71 -17.37
N LYS A 96 -9.86 -9.22 -18.00
CA LYS A 96 -9.79 -10.13 -19.15
C LYS A 96 -9.49 -9.43 -20.47
N GLU A 97 -9.77 -8.13 -20.57
CA GLU A 97 -9.51 -7.31 -21.75
C GLU A 97 -8.08 -6.71 -21.78
N GLN A 98 -7.25 -6.98 -20.76
CA GLN A 98 -5.84 -6.58 -20.77
C GLN A 98 -5.02 -7.50 -21.71
N PRO A 99 -4.05 -6.95 -22.45
CA PRO A 99 -3.13 -7.73 -23.28
C PRO A 99 -2.17 -8.60 -22.45
#